data_AF-A0A973WQH2-F1
#
_entry.id   AF-A0A973WQH2-F1
#
_cell.length_a   1.000
_cell.length_b   1.000
_cell.length_c   1.000
_cell.angle_alpha   90.00
_cell.angle_beta   90.00
_cell.angle_gamma   90.00
#
_symmetry.space_group_name_H-M   'P 1'
#
loop_
_entity.id
_entity.type
_entity.pdbx_description
1 polymer ?
#
loop_
_entity_poly.entity_id
_entity_poly.type
_entity_poly.pdbx_seq_one_letter_code
_entity_poly.pdbx_strand_id
1 'polypeptide(L)'
;MFGRYAPLLAGVLIVSGCVSDGIGTDYAAISQKFRPPKPGHSRVVVLQEKRKGLSMAFCACDLKLDGEPIGKISFGTYTFADRPAGRHQLVASEVMFPGDTAFNFATEPGRTYFFLLRSSERHDSVTGVSMVGGLVGGFVASAATANAANPGPADFVALDETIARTTLADLQLAQ
;
A
#
# COMPACT_ATOMS: atom_id res chain seq x y z
N MET A 1 -11.36 -46.03 -48.24
CA MET A 1 -12.37 -45.85 -47.18
C MET A 1 -11.68 -45.25 -45.98
N PHE A 2 -12.13 -44.06 -45.53
CA PHE A 2 -11.91 -43.41 -44.23
C PHE A 2 -10.47 -43.39 -43.66
N GLY A 3 -9.84 -42.26 -43.38
CA GLY A 3 -10.33 -40.91 -43.12
C GLY A 3 -9.18 -40.13 -42.48
N ARG A 4 -9.17 -38.82 -42.79
CA ARG A 4 -8.30 -37.80 -42.21
C ARG A 4 -8.45 -37.72 -40.68
N TYR A 5 -7.59 -36.88 -40.08
CA TYR A 5 -7.78 -36.11 -38.84
C TYR A 5 -6.80 -36.47 -37.71
N ALA A 6 -5.64 -35.81 -37.77
CA ALA A 6 -5.01 -35.29 -36.56
C ALA A 6 -5.94 -34.25 -35.90
N PRO A 7 -5.92 -34.16 -34.56
CA PRO A 7 -5.99 -32.84 -33.95
C PRO A 7 -4.79 -32.59 -33.04
N LEU A 8 -4.17 -31.44 -33.29
CA LEU A 8 -3.28 -30.72 -32.40
C LEU A 8 -3.97 -30.48 -31.04
N LEU A 9 -3.36 -30.98 -29.96
CA LEU A 9 -3.67 -30.55 -28.60
C LEU A 9 -2.95 -29.22 -28.35
N ALA A 10 -3.62 -28.12 -28.73
CA ALA A 10 -3.26 -26.78 -28.30
C ALA A 10 -3.67 -26.62 -26.82
N GLY A 11 -2.69 -26.65 -25.92
CA GLY A 11 -2.88 -26.29 -24.52
C GLY A 11 -3.17 -24.81 -24.40
N VAL A 12 -4.44 -24.44 -24.28
CA VAL A 12 -4.84 -23.09 -23.87
C VAL A 12 -4.63 -22.99 -22.36
N LEU A 13 -3.49 -22.42 -21.96
CA LEU A 13 -3.30 -21.91 -20.60
C LEU A 13 -4.18 -20.67 -20.43
N ILE A 14 -5.42 -20.88 -19.98
CA ILE A 14 -6.28 -19.79 -19.50
C ILE A 14 -5.67 -19.32 -18.18
N VAL A 15 -4.82 -18.30 -18.23
CA VAL A 15 -4.37 -17.58 -17.03
C VAL A 15 -5.54 -16.70 -16.57
N SER A 16 -6.41 -17.26 -15.73
CA SER A 16 -7.42 -16.50 -14.98
C SER A 16 -6.73 -15.73 -13.85
N GLY A 17 -6.05 -14.65 -14.19
CA GLY A 17 -5.55 -13.69 -13.19
C GLY A 17 -6.65 -12.72 -12.78
N CYS A 18 -7.50 -13.10 -11.82
CA CYS A 18 -8.24 -12.10 -11.02
C CYS A 18 -7.26 -11.53 -9.99
N VAL A 19 -6.44 -10.56 -10.40
CA VAL A 19 -5.60 -9.81 -9.46
C VAL A 19 -6.48 -8.69 -8.89
N SER A 20 -7.20 -8.99 -7.81
CA SER A 20 -7.98 -7.99 -7.06
C SER A 20 -7.15 -7.24 -6.02
N ASP A 21 -5.97 -7.76 -5.68
CA ASP A 21 -4.99 -7.12 -4.79
C ASP A 21 -3.58 -7.27 -5.39
N GLY A 22 -2.72 -6.26 -5.25
CA GLY A 22 -1.36 -6.34 -5.79
C GLY A 22 -0.42 -5.21 -5.36
N ILE A 23 0.85 -5.56 -5.15
CA ILE A 23 1.95 -4.62 -4.88
C ILE A 23 2.70 -4.38 -6.19
N GLY A 24 3.04 -3.12 -6.48
CA GLY A 24 3.78 -2.77 -7.68
C GLY A 24 4.80 -1.64 -7.45
N THR A 25 5.77 -1.59 -8.34
CA THR A 25 6.75 -0.48 -8.46
C THR A 25 6.42 0.42 -9.66
N ASP A 26 5.65 -0.09 -10.63
CA ASP A 26 5.28 0.61 -11.87
C ASP A 26 3.75 0.80 -11.96
N TYR A 27 3.27 1.92 -11.42
CA TYR A 27 1.82 2.17 -11.33
C TYR A 27 1.18 2.47 -12.69
N ALA A 28 1.76 3.28 -13.58
CA ALA A 28 1.05 3.66 -14.81
C ALA A 28 0.99 2.54 -15.87
N ALA A 29 1.96 1.61 -15.89
CA ALA A 29 1.87 0.42 -16.74
C ALA A 29 0.74 -0.53 -16.29
N ILE A 30 0.37 -0.49 -15.00
CA ILE A 30 -0.67 -1.33 -14.41
C ILE A 30 -2.00 -0.56 -14.26
N SER A 31 -1.99 0.77 -14.11
CA SER A 31 -3.20 1.57 -13.98
C SER A 31 -4.01 1.67 -15.26
N GLN A 32 -3.36 1.49 -16.40
CA GLN A 32 -4.05 1.29 -17.69
C GLN A 32 -4.63 -0.13 -17.83
N LYS A 33 -4.09 -1.11 -17.09
CA LYS A 33 -4.58 -2.49 -17.02
C LYS A 33 -5.61 -2.71 -15.93
N PHE A 34 -5.69 -1.78 -14.98
CA PHE A 34 -6.69 -1.78 -13.93
C PHE A 34 -8.07 -1.68 -14.55
N ARG A 35 -8.76 -2.82 -14.56
CA ARG A 35 -10.20 -2.80 -14.81
C ARG A 35 -10.87 -1.91 -13.77
N PRO A 36 -11.97 -1.24 -14.13
CA PRO A 36 -12.84 -0.60 -13.16
C PRO A 36 -13.14 -1.57 -11.99
N PRO A 37 -13.32 -1.07 -10.77
CA PRO A 37 -13.76 -1.89 -9.65
C PRO A 37 -15.00 -2.70 -10.05
N LYS A 38 -15.14 -3.91 -9.49
CA LYS A 38 -16.34 -4.72 -9.70
C LYS A 38 -17.60 -3.89 -9.36
N PRO A 39 -18.75 -4.11 -10.03
CA PRO A 39 -19.98 -3.41 -9.67
C PRO A 39 -20.26 -3.49 -8.15
N GLY A 40 -20.61 -2.35 -7.55
CA GLY A 40 -20.82 -2.23 -6.11
C GLY A 40 -19.54 -2.15 -5.26
N HIS A 41 -18.35 -2.22 -5.87
CA HIS A 41 -17.07 -2.08 -5.17
C HIS A 41 -16.43 -0.72 -5.44
N SER A 42 -15.54 -0.33 -4.55
CA SER A 42 -14.58 0.75 -4.71
C SER A 42 -13.17 0.18 -4.75
N ARG A 43 -12.21 0.95 -5.27
CA ARG A 43 -10.78 0.62 -5.18
C ARG A 43 -10.10 1.53 -4.17
N VAL A 44 -9.27 0.95 -3.34
CA VAL A 44 -8.40 1.67 -2.42
C VAL A 44 -6.97 1.46 -2.89
N VAL A 45 -6.26 2.56 -3.11
CA VAL A 45 -4.84 2.56 -3.48
C VAL A 45 -4.08 3.26 -2.38
N VAL A 46 -3.06 2.59 -1.84
CA VAL A 46 -2.12 3.18 -0.90
C VAL A 46 -0.76 3.25 -1.58
N LEU A 47 -0.05 4.36 -1.43
CA LEU A 47 1.27 4.56 -2.01
C LEU A 47 2.21 5.19 -1.00
N GLN A 48 3.51 4.97 -1.19
CA GLN A 48 4.55 5.69 -0.46
C GLN A 48 5.50 6.35 -1.46
N GLU A 49 5.83 7.60 -1.20
CA GLU A 49 6.77 8.35 -2.02
C GLU A 49 8.15 7.67 -2.06
N LYS A 50 8.91 7.98 -3.10
CA LYS A 50 10.33 7.65 -3.15
C LYS A 50 11.10 8.38 -2.06
N ARG A 51 12.24 7.82 -1.69
CA ARG A 51 13.19 8.49 -0.82
C ARG A 51 13.69 9.77 -1.50
N LYS A 52 13.46 10.93 -0.86
CA LYS A 52 14.00 12.22 -1.28
C LYS A 52 15.29 12.49 -0.51
N GLY A 53 16.44 12.42 -1.19
CA GLY A 53 17.76 12.64 -0.60
C GLY A 53 18.10 11.63 0.50
N LEU A 54 18.72 12.09 1.59
CA LEU A 54 19.06 11.26 2.75
C LEU A 54 17.89 11.03 3.71
N SER A 55 16.70 11.57 3.42
CA SER A 55 15.54 11.48 4.33
C SER A 55 15.27 10.04 4.75
N MET A 56 15.14 9.84 6.06
CA MET A 56 14.87 8.56 6.72
C MET A 56 13.40 8.45 7.15
N ALA A 57 12.57 9.40 6.74
CA ALA A 57 11.14 9.43 7.05
C ALA A 57 10.37 8.43 6.18
N PHE A 58 10.53 7.13 6.47
CA PHE A 58 9.83 6.08 5.76
C PHE A 58 9.39 4.95 6.68
N CYS A 59 8.14 4.52 6.52
CA CYS A 59 7.67 3.27 7.08
C CYS A 59 7.88 2.13 6.08
N ALA A 60 8.35 0.97 6.54
CA ALA A 60 8.27 -0.28 5.78
C ALA A 60 7.05 -1.09 6.28
N CYS A 61 5.87 -0.52 6.10
CA CYS A 61 4.62 -0.93 6.75
C CYS A 61 3.97 -2.14 6.08
N ASP A 62 3.52 -3.08 6.88
CA ASP A 62 2.48 -4.04 6.51
C ASP A 62 1.12 -3.35 6.58
N LEU A 63 0.35 -3.42 5.49
CA LEU A 63 -0.95 -2.78 5.37
C LEU A 63 -2.09 -3.80 5.42
N LYS A 64 -3.15 -3.43 6.13
CA LYS A 64 -4.42 -4.15 6.14
C LYS A 64 -5.57 -3.22 5.77
N LEU A 65 -6.56 -3.76 5.07
CA LEU A 65 -7.83 -3.11 4.78
C LEU A 65 -8.94 -4.00 5.32
N ASP A 66 -9.71 -3.47 6.26
CA ASP A 66 -10.77 -4.18 6.99
C ASP A 66 -10.28 -5.47 7.68
N GLY A 67 -9.03 -5.43 8.17
CA GLY A 67 -8.37 -6.56 8.83
C GLY A 67 -7.68 -7.54 7.87
N GLU A 68 -7.94 -7.47 6.57
CA GLU A 68 -7.29 -8.32 5.57
C GLU A 68 -5.97 -7.69 5.07
N PRO A 69 -4.87 -8.45 4.99
CA PRO A 69 -3.60 -7.92 4.50
C PRO A 69 -3.70 -7.57 3.01
N ILE A 70 -3.39 -6.33 2.66
CA ILE A 70 -3.34 -5.85 1.26
C ILE A 70 -1.91 -5.72 0.74
N GLY A 71 -0.91 -5.99 1.58
CA GLY A 71 0.49 -6.05 1.17
C GLY A 71 1.41 -5.20 2.03
N LYS A 72 2.71 -5.27 1.74
CA LYS A 72 3.74 -4.46 2.37
C LYS A 72 4.10 -3.30 1.45
N ILE A 73 4.05 -2.08 1.99
CA ILE A 73 4.51 -0.89 1.30
C ILE A 73 5.90 -0.51 1.80
N SER A 74 6.77 -0.22 0.83
CA SER A 74 8.09 0.37 1.02
C SER A 74 8.28 1.55 0.05
N PHE A 75 9.44 2.19 0.11
CA PHE A 75 9.80 3.30 -0.77
C PHE A 75 9.39 3.13 -2.22
N GLY A 76 8.67 4.12 -2.73
CA GLY A 76 8.28 4.17 -4.14
C GLY A 76 7.44 2.98 -4.62
N THR A 77 6.79 2.28 -3.69
CA THR A 77 5.83 1.22 -4.02
C THR A 77 4.41 1.70 -3.75
N TYR A 78 3.47 0.95 -4.30
CA TYR A 78 2.06 1.09 -4.00
C TYR A 78 1.45 -0.30 -3.79
N THR A 79 0.31 -0.32 -3.11
CA THR A 79 -0.60 -1.46 -3.12
C THR A 79 -2.02 -0.98 -3.42
N PHE A 80 -2.87 -1.89 -3.88
CA PHE A 80 -4.28 -1.62 -4.08
C PHE A 80 -5.13 -2.84 -3.73
N ALA A 81 -6.39 -2.58 -3.43
CA ALA A 81 -7.39 -3.58 -3.15
C ALA A 81 -8.79 -3.08 -3.55
N ASP A 82 -9.60 -3.97 -4.13
CA ASP A 82 -11.02 -3.70 -4.37
C ASP A 82 -11.86 -4.18 -3.18
N ARG A 83 -12.77 -3.35 -2.67
CA ARG A 83 -13.68 -3.69 -1.56
C ARG A 83 -15.11 -3.24 -1.84
N PRO A 84 -16.15 -3.92 -1.32
CA PRO A 84 -17.52 -3.44 -1.40
C PRO A 84 -17.61 -1.99 -0.92
N ALA A 85 -18.36 -1.13 -1.59
CA ALA A 85 -18.48 0.26 -1.18
C ALA A 85 -19.09 0.37 0.22
N GLY A 86 -18.58 1.29 1.05
CA GLY A 86 -19.06 1.45 2.41
C GLY A 86 -18.00 2.02 3.34
N ARG A 87 -18.12 1.69 4.63
CA ARG A 87 -17.15 2.09 5.65
C ARG A 87 -16.00 1.09 5.69
N HIS A 88 -14.79 1.63 5.74
CA HIS A 88 -13.56 0.85 5.75
C HIS A 88 -12.58 1.36 6.79
N GLN A 89 -11.64 0.50 7.14
CA GLN A 89 -10.49 0.83 7.98
C GLN A 89 -9.19 0.39 7.32
N LEU A 90 -8.28 1.34 7.10
CA LEU A 90 -6.88 1.07 6.79
C LEU A 90 -6.09 0.94 8.08
N VAL A 91 -5.21 -0.05 8.16
CA VAL A 91 -4.28 -0.23 9.26
C VAL A 91 -2.86 -0.37 8.72
N ALA A 92 -1.93 0.38 9.31
CA ALA A 92 -0.50 0.27 9.04
C ALA A 92 0.24 -0.17 10.30
N SER A 93 1.05 -1.22 10.17
CA SER A 93 1.89 -1.77 11.23
C SER A 93 3.30 -1.98 10.72
N GLU A 94 4.31 -1.89 11.57
CA GLU A 94 5.69 -2.17 11.20
C GLU A 94 6.32 -3.16 12.18
N VAL A 95 7.05 -4.13 11.65
CA VAL A 95 7.74 -5.15 12.44
C VAL A 95 8.71 -4.47 13.42
N MET A 96 8.63 -4.84 14.70
CA MET A 96 9.41 -4.25 15.80
C MET A 96 9.09 -2.78 16.12
N PHE A 97 8.08 -2.17 15.48
CA PHE A 97 7.55 -0.89 15.90
C PHE A 97 6.32 -1.08 16.81
N PRO A 98 6.26 -0.46 17.99
CA PRO A 98 5.15 -0.64 18.90
C PRO A 98 3.93 0.21 18.49
N GLY A 99 2.84 -0.49 18.17
CA GLY A 99 1.54 0.10 17.88
C GLY A 99 1.23 0.17 16.39
N ASP A 100 -0.04 0.43 16.09
CA ASP A 100 -0.60 0.45 14.75
C ASP A 100 -1.25 1.80 14.47
N THR A 101 -1.18 2.25 13.22
CA THR A 101 -1.97 3.41 12.75
C THR A 101 -3.24 2.90 12.11
N ALA A 102 -4.40 3.32 12.62
CA ALA A 102 -5.70 3.03 12.02
C ALA A 102 -6.34 4.29 11.44
N PHE A 103 -6.89 4.19 10.24
CA PHE A 103 -7.58 5.27 9.53
C PHE A 103 -8.92 4.80 9.00
N ASN A 104 -10.01 5.41 9.49
CA ASN A 104 -11.37 5.09 9.08
C ASN A 104 -11.83 6.03 7.96
N PHE A 105 -12.47 5.48 6.94
CA PHE A 105 -12.97 6.25 5.80
C PHE A 105 -14.22 5.58 5.20
N ALA A 106 -14.86 6.26 4.24
CA ALA A 106 -15.99 5.72 3.51
C ALA A 106 -15.82 5.88 2.01
N THR A 107 -16.38 4.95 1.25
CA THR A 107 -16.23 4.88 -0.20
C THR A 107 -17.59 4.78 -0.90
N GLU A 108 -17.62 5.27 -2.12
CA GLU A 108 -18.74 5.13 -3.06
C GLU A 108 -18.42 4.07 -4.12
N PRO A 109 -19.43 3.36 -4.64
CA PRO A 109 -19.23 2.35 -5.66
C PRO A 109 -18.68 2.96 -6.96
N GLY A 110 -17.79 2.25 -7.63
CA GLY A 110 -17.16 2.65 -8.89
C GLY A 110 -16.06 3.70 -8.76
N ARG A 111 -15.77 4.18 -7.54
CA ARG A 111 -14.69 5.17 -7.30
C ARG A 111 -13.38 4.51 -6.86
N THR A 112 -12.29 5.22 -7.15
CA THR A 112 -10.95 4.89 -6.64
C THR A 112 -10.52 5.96 -5.63
N TYR A 113 -10.02 5.52 -4.47
CA TYR A 113 -9.55 6.37 -3.39
C TYR A 113 -8.05 6.16 -3.20
N PHE A 114 -7.33 7.26 -3.00
CA PHE A 114 -5.88 7.26 -2.93
C PHE A 114 -5.42 7.75 -1.56
N PHE A 115 -4.46 7.03 -0.98
CA PHE A 115 -3.86 7.37 0.30
C PHE A 115 -2.34 7.37 0.18
N LEU A 116 -1.72 8.45 0.63
CA LEU A 116 -0.28 8.53 0.82
C LEU A 116 0.06 8.07 2.23
N LEU A 117 0.91 7.05 2.32
CA LEU A 117 1.51 6.61 3.56
C LEU A 117 2.76 7.44 3.84
N ARG A 118 2.76 8.17 4.95
CA ARG A 118 3.93 8.90 5.46
C ARG A 118 4.43 8.25 6.73
N SER A 119 5.73 8.35 6.99
CA SER A 119 6.24 8.04 8.32
C SER A 119 5.68 9.03 9.33
N SER A 120 5.33 8.56 10.53
CA SER A 120 4.88 9.45 11.61
C SER A 120 6.09 10.10 12.29
N GLU A 121 5.90 11.28 12.90
CA GLU A 121 6.97 11.94 13.69
C GLU A 121 7.49 11.03 14.80
N ARG A 122 6.61 10.20 15.37
CA ARG A 122 6.98 9.19 16.36
C ARG A 122 7.91 8.15 15.76
N HIS A 123 7.59 7.61 14.58
CA HIS A 123 8.44 6.65 13.90
C HIS A 123 9.81 7.23 13.59
N ASP A 124 9.84 8.45 13.06
CA ASP A 124 11.09 9.15 12.72
C ASP A 124 11.96 9.36 13.96
N SER A 125 11.37 9.76 15.09
CA SER A 125 12.09 9.95 16.36
C SER A 125 12.65 8.65 16.93
N VAL A 126 11.85 7.58 16.96
CA VAL A 126 12.26 6.26 17.47
C VAL A 126 13.36 5.67 16.58
N THR A 127 13.21 5.77 15.26
CA THR A 127 14.22 5.32 14.29
C THR A 127 15.52 6.10 14.47
N GLY A 128 15.45 7.44 14.59
CA GLY A 128 16.61 8.29 14.82
C GLY A 128 17.37 7.93 16.10
N VAL A 129 16.66 7.74 17.23
CA VAL A 129 17.29 7.36 18.50
C VAL A 129 17.86 5.93 18.44
N SER A 130 17.18 5.01 17.76
CA SER A 130 17.66 3.64 17.57
C SER A 130 18.98 3.57 16.79
N MET A 131 19.19 4.47 15.84
CA MET A 131 20.45 4.52 15.07
C MET A 131 21.65 4.92 15.92
N VAL A 132 21.45 5.81 16.89
CA VAL A 132 22.52 6.29 17.77
C VAL A 132 22.72 5.34 18.97
N GLY A 133 21.63 4.90 19.58
CA GLY A 133 21.64 4.13 20.83
C GLY A 133 21.39 2.63 20.68
N GLY A 134 21.29 2.13 19.45
CA GLY A 134 20.89 0.74 19.18
C GLY A 134 19.48 0.41 19.69
N LEU A 135 19.20 -0.89 19.87
CA LEU A 135 17.90 -1.37 20.35
C LEU A 135 17.52 -0.80 21.72
N VAL A 136 18.50 -0.54 22.60
CA VAL A 136 18.26 0.07 23.92
C VAL A 136 17.73 1.50 23.76
N GLY A 137 18.36 2.31 22.91
CA GLY A 137 17.87 3.65 22.57
C GLY A 137 16.46 3.62 21.98
N GLY A 138 16.20 2.69 21.06
CA GLY A 138 14.89 2.52 20.43
C GLY A 138 13.78 2.17 21.42
N PHE A 139 14.06 1.30 22.39
CA PHE A 139 13.10 0.94 23.43
C PHE A 139 12.76 2.14 24.33
N VAL A 140 13.77 2.90 24.78
CA VAL A 140 13.56 4.08 25.63
C VAL A 140 12.74 5.14 24.89
N ALA A 141 13.09 5.43 23.64
CA ALA A 141 12.33 6.38 22.81
C ALA A 141 10.89 5.92 22.59
N SER A 142 10.69 4.63 22.35
CA SER A 142 9.36 4.04 22.16
C SER A 142 8.47 4.23 23.38
N ALA A 143 9.00 3.99 24.59
CA ALA A 143 8.27 4.18 25.84
C ALA A 143 7.97 5.66 26.11
N ALA A 144 8.92 6.56 25.84
CA ALA A 144 8.75 7.99 26.04
C ALA A 144 7.74 8.64 25.07
N THR A 145 7.61 8.09 23.86
CA THR A 145 6.75 8.64 22.80
C THR A 145 5.39 7.95 22.70
N ALA A 146 5.16 6.85 23.43
CA ALA A 146 3.90 6.14 23.45
C ALA A 146 2.80 6.99 24.10
N ASN A 147 1.89 7.54 23.29
CA ASN A 147 0.69 8.19 23.76
C ASN A 147 -0.48 7.94 22.81
N ALA A 148 -1.70 8.20 23.28
CA ALA A 148 -2.93 7.94 22.53
C ALA A 148 -3.08 8.82 21.27
N ALA A 149 -2.32 9.91 21.15
CA ALA A 149 -2.37 10.83 20.02
C ALA A 149 -1.43 10.43 18.87
N ASN A 150 -0.57 9.41 19.05
CA ASN A 150 0.44 9.04 18.06
C ASN A 150 0.65 7.51 18.03
N PRO A 151 -0.33 6.74 17.51
CA PRO A 151 -0.49 5.33 17.87
C PRO A 151 0.43 4.37 17.11
N GLY A 152 0.99 4.74 15.95
CA GLY A 152 1.68 3.79 15.07
C GLY A 152 2.77 4.38 14.18
N PRO A 153 3.30 3.54 13.27
CA PRO A 153 4.51 3.84 12.51
C PRO A 153 4.31 4.84 11.36
N ALA A 154 3.06 5.16 11.03
CA ALA A 154 2.74 5.92 9.83
C ALA A 154 1.55 6.86 10.02
N ASP A 155 1.35 7.75 9.05
CA ASP A 155 0.16 8.56 8.86
C ASP A 155 -0.43 8.31 7.48
N PHE A 156 -1.76 8.27 7.40
CA PHE A 156 -2.49 8.19 6.13
C PHE A 156 -2.97 9.57 5.71
N VAL A 157 -2.58 10.01 4.53
CA VAL A 157 -3.03 11.27 3.94
C VAL A 157 -3.88 10.95 2.72
N ALA A 158 -5.16 11.31 2.76
CA ALA A 158 -6.04 11.19 1.59
C ALA A 158 -5.54 12.13 0.48
N LEU A 159 -5.41 11.59 -0.74
CA LEU A 159 -5.03 12.35 -1.92
C LEU A 159 -6.23 12.51 -2.84
N ASP A 160 -6.34 13.66 -3.49
CA ASP A 160 -7.15 13.75 -4.70
C ASP A 160 -6.49 12.97 -5.84
N GLU A 161 -7.29 12.63 -6.84
CA GLU A 161 -6.85 11.82 -7.96
C GLU A 161 -5.72 12.46 -8.78
N THR A 162 -5.69 13.80 -8.88
CA THR A 162 -4.67 14.50 -9.68
C THR A 162 -3.31 14.43 -8.99
N ILE A 163 -3.27 14.72 -7.68
CA ILE A 163 -2.06 14.59 -6.88
C ILE A 163 -1.62 13.13 -6.86
N ALA A 164 -2.54 12.18 -6.61
CA ALA A 164 -2.20 10.77 -6.60
C ALA A 164 -1.58 10.30 -7.92
N ARG A 165 -2.16 10.68 -9.07
CA ARG A 165 -1.61 10.35 -10.39
C ARG A 165 -0.22 10.94 -10.60
N THR A 166 0.00 12.16 -10.13
CA THR A 166 1.32 12.82 -10.21
C THR A 166 2.34 12.10 -9.34
N THR A 167 2.01 11.82 -8.08
CA THR A 167 2.88 11.07 -7.17
C THR A 167 3.20 9.68 -7.71
N LEU A 168 2.21 9.00 -8.28
CA LEU A 168 2.37 7.68 -8.89
C LEU A 168 3.24 7.73 -10.16
N ALA A 169 3.16 8.81 -10.95
CA ALA A 169 4.06 9.02 -12.08
C ALA A 169 5.51 9.26 -11.60
N ASP A 170 5.70 10.02 -10.52
CA ASP A 170 7.01 10.19 -9.90
C ASP A 170 7.59 8.86 -9.38
N LEU A 171 6.74 7.92 -8.94
CA LEU A 171 7.17 6.56 -8.57
C LEU A 171 7.75 5.77 -9.75
N GLN A 172 7.43 6.13 -10.99
CA GLN A 172 7.95 5.45 -12.18
C GLN A 172 9.31 6.03 -12.61
N LEU A 173 9.47 7.36 -12.61
CA LEU A 173 10.60 8.08 -13.22
C LEU A 173 11.99 7.90 -12.55
N ALA A 174 12.11 7.03 -11.56
CA ALA A 174 13.35 6.80 -10.81
C ALA A 174 13.57 5.31 -10.53
N GLN A 175 13.08 4.48 -11.45
CA GLN A 175 13.56 3.11 -11.64
C GLN A 175 14.71 3.13 -12.64
#